data_AF-A0A7J5Z181-F1
#
_entry.id   AF-A0A7J5Z181-F1
#
_cell.length_a   1.000
_cell.length_b   1.000
_cell.length_c   1.000
_cell.angle_alpha   90.00
_cell.angle_beta   90.00
_cell.angle_gamma   90.00
#
_symmetry.space_group_name_H-M   'P 1'
#
loop_
_entity.id
_entity.type
_entity.pdbx_description
1 polymer ?
#
loop_
_entity_poly.entity_id
_entity_poly.type
_entity_poly.pdbx_seq_one_letter_code
_entity_poly.pdbx_strand_id
1 'polypeptide(L)'
;MFPGRRWWWIVQINNATGAAQLRKVVQFVCGNALVCDTIKEAKSVAFGGRERIKVHSRSGRDAVFKIRHDLWRLQRPRAKARVWDEKDMLRLKERKDQLMAEMRDLMKLKRKDSDLKEVVAQAQGAQTRLKYSKTDLDNIRKKDILKCQAEISRMESELANLDCQIQMQQESVETKDAEMRKIREQVHQMEDLGFSDFCAEIGVDNIRQYEQENLKHQTEIDNKRLEFDSQCTRLNAQMEYQQEQLEQQKNKLHKMEETIDKEERTMAEQRKEEELLVAVEESLSKHLEDLVKFQREVMSADLALEQKLLFRHNMLLCCKIQGLPIVLLSGNFNEISEVQLDTETESTSTMNTFSIYEREAQLIIDYSGLDENFRSLEAEKEVQAYIERLKESMSSIEGVLQRTTAPNLKALEKMREVKDKLQGEFELVKAKRLQLFTQCFDHVSLVIDQIYKRICRNNSAQAILSAETPEEPYLGHQLQLRGSGETLHVHGQPVGWREGHRCPRPVSAPAPFLILDEVDAALDNTNIGKIIVISLKEEFFSKSDALQGVYSDVRHFYSILQFLNSYSCMTILKFDECMFSHILTLDLQPYPLVEDENGK
;
A
#
# COMPACT_ATOMS: atom_id res chain seq x y z
N MET A 1 34.21 -118.78 3.72
CA MET A 1 34.93 -119.79 2.93
C MET A 1 35.69 -119.02 1.86
N PHE A 2 37.01 -118.84 1.84
CA PHE A 2 38.19 -119.23 2.65
C PHE A 2 39.26 -118.15 2.33
N PRO A 3 40.48 -118.22 2.86
CA PRO A 3 40.97 -117.82 4.18
C PRO A 3 41.78 -116.49 4.04
N GLY A 4 42.10 -115.77 5.10
CA GLY A 4 43.29 -116.11 5.87
C GLY A 4 44.26 -114.93 5.93
N ARG A 5 44.30 -114.32 7.12
CA ARG A 5 45.45 -113.66 7.75
C ARG A 5 46.00 -112.44 6.99
N ARG A 6 45.62 -111.22 7.41
CA ARG A 6 46.38 -110.36 8.36
C ARG A 6 47.87 -110.40 8.00
N TRP A 7 48.46 -109.30 7.54
CA TRP A 7 48.98 -108.26 8.45
C TRP A 7 48.75 -106.85 7.88
N TRP A 8 47.82 -106.09 8.45
CA TRP A 8 47.81 -104.63 8.31
C TRP A 8 48.17 -104.08 9.69
N TRP A 9 49.35 -103.47 9.81
CA TRP A 9 49.69 -102.72 11.01
C TRP A 9 48.86 -101.45 11.03
N ILE A 10 47.68 -101.52 11.66
CA ILE A 10 46.94 -100.31 12.04
C ILE A 10 47.68 -99.75 13.26
N VAL A 11 48.21 -98.53 13.12
CA VAL A 11 48.85 -97.81 14.23
C VAL A 11 47.78 -97.59 15.32
N GLN A 12 47.76 -98.42 16.35
CA GLN A 12 46.94 -98.22 17.55
C GLN A 12 47.64 -97.17 18.42
N ILE A 13 47.06 -95.97 18.48
CA ILE A 13 47.48 -94.93 19.42
C ILE A 13 46.59 -95.05 20.65
N ASN A 14 47.18 -95.43 21.80
CA ASN A 14 46.48 -95.49 23.08
C ASN A 14 46.08 -94.06 23.52
N ASN A 15 44.79 -93.87 23.76
CA ASN A 15 44.19 -92.58 24.09
C ASN A 15 44.47 -92.21 25.55
N ALA A 16 45.46 -91.35 25.79
CA ALA A 16 45.53 -90.52 27.00
C ALA A 16 44.91 -89.14 26.70
N THR A 17 44.12 -88.64 27.64
CA THR A 17 43.32 -87.42 27.62
C THR A 17 44.16 -86.19 27.24
N GLY A 18 43.97 -85.69 26.01
CA GLY A 18 44.75 -84.59 25.40
C GLY A 18 45.07 -84.82 23.91
N ALA A 19 44.98 -86.06 23.43
CA ALA A 19 45.40 -86.45 22.08
C ALA A 19 44.35 -86.31 20.96
N ALA A 20 43.15 -85.77 21.22
CA ALA A 20 42.11 -85.65 20.19
C ALA A 20 42.49 -84.62 19.09
N GLN A 21 43.17 -83.53 19.47
CA GLN A 21 43.64 -82.52 18.52
C GLN A 21 44.86 -83.00 17.72
N LEU A 22 45.76 -83.76 18.33
CA LEU A 22 46.94 -84.35 17.65
C LEU A 22 46.55 -85.43 16.64
N ARG A 23 45.43 -86.14 16.84
CA ARG A 23 44.94 -87.16 15.90
C ARG A 23 44.66 -86.56 14.51
N LYS A 24 44.08 -85.35 14.44
CA LYS A 24 43.87 -84.64 13.16
C LYS A 24 45.20 -84.25 12.50
N VAL A 25 46.18 -83.82 13.28
CA VAL A 25 47.52 -83.44 12.79
C VAL A 25 48.28 -84.67 12.26
N VAL A 26 48.27 -85.78 12.98
CA VAL A 26 48.91 -87.04 12.54
C VAL A 26 48.20 -87.59 11.30
N GLN A 27 46.86 -87.53 11.24
CA GLN A 27 46.10 -87.93 10.05
C GLN A 27 46.41 -87.03 8.84
N PHE A 28 46.63 -85.73 9.05
CA PHE A 28 47.06 -84.80 8.00
C PHE A 28 48.48 -85.10 7.49
N VAL A 29 49.43 -85.40 8.38
CA VAL A 29 50.84 -85.67 8.03
C VAL A 29 51.01 -87.04 7.38
N CYS A 30 50.38 -88.09 7.93
CA CYS A 30 50.47 -89.44 7.39
C CYS A 30 49.58 -89.65 6.16
N GLY A 31 48.46 -88.93 6.07
CA GLY A 31 47.44 -89.11 5.04
C GLY A 31 46.96 -90.57 4.97
N ASN A 32 46.62 -91.02 3.77
CA ASN A 32 46.23 -92.41 3.50
C ASN A 32 47.44 -93.27 3.06
N ALA A 33 48.60 -93.10 3.69
CA ALA A 33 49.79 -93.86 3.34
C ALA A 33 49.69 -95.31 3.85
N LEU A 34 49.97 -96.28 2.97
CA LEU A 34 50.00 -97.70 3.32
C LEU A 34 51.43 -98.19 3.55
N VAL A 35 51.60 -99.18 4.42
CA VAL A 35 52.90 -99.80 4.69
C VAL A 35 52.80 -101.30 4.38
N CYS A 36 53.69 -101.79 3.52
CA CYS A 36 53.79 -103.21 3.14
C CYS A 36 55.09 -103.82 3.67
N ASP A 37 55.10 -105.13 3.91
CA ASP A 37 56.27 -105.80 4.48
C ASP A 37 57.42 -105.91 3.49
N THR A 38 57.16 -106.18 2.20
CA THR A 38 58.19 -106.33 1.16
C THR A 38 58.10 -105.28 0.05
N ILE A 39 59.23 -104.98 -0.61
CA ILE A 39 59.28 -103.98 -1.70
C ILE A 39 58.48 -104.45 -2.93
N LYS A 40 58.41 -105.77 -3.18
CA LYS A 40 57.66 -106.33 -4.32
C LYS A 40 56.16 -106.11 -4.17
N GLU A 41 55.62 -106.32 -2.97
CA GLU A 41 54.21 -106.03 -2.66
C GLU A 41 53.93 -104.53 -2.73
N ALA A 42 54.82 -103.70 -2.16
CA ALA A 42 54.66 -102.24 -2.20
C ALA A 42 54.56 -101.69 -3.63
N LYS A 43 55.36 -102.20 -4.58
CA LYS A 43 55.29 -101.80 -6.00
C LYS A 43 53.99 -102.23 -6.68
N SER A 44 53.53 -103.46 -6.42
CA SER A 44 52.28 -103.97 -6.98
C SER A 44 51.09 -103.11 -6.52
N VAL A 45 51.04 -102.75 -5.24
CA VAL A 45 49.96 -101.93 -4.68
C VAL A 45 50.05 -100.47 -5.14
N ALA A 46 51.25 -99.89 -5.26
CA ALA A 46 51.41 -98.49 -5.67
C ALA A 46 51.05 -98.24 -7.15
N PHE A 47 51.25 -99.22 -8.04
CA PHE A 47 51.10 -99.04 -9.49
C PHE A 47 50.09 -99.99 -10.16
N GLY A 48 49.60 -101.03 -9.48
CA GLY A 48 48.71 -102.05 -10.06
C GLY A 48 47.23 -101.67 -10.10
N GLY A 49 46.82 -100.60 -9.39
CA GLY A 49 45.44 -100.10 -9.38
C GLY A 49 45.20 -98.95 -10.37
N ARG A 50 43.92 -98.60 -10.59
CA ARG A 50 43.53 -97.44 -11.43
C ARG A 50 43.98 -96.09 -10.86
N GLU A 51 44.19 -96.00 -9.54
CA GLU A 51 44.73 -94.83 -8.86
C GLU A 51 46.05 -95.15 -8.16
N ARG A 52 47.01 -94.21 -8.20
CA ARG A 52 48.31 -94.39 -7.57
C ARG A 52 48.24 -94.03 -6.08
N ILE A 53 48.49 -95.02 -5.23
CA ILE A 53 48.45 -94.88 -3.77
C ILE A 53 49.87 -94.73 -3.23
N LYS A 54 50.06 -93.92 -2.19
CA LYS A 54 51.35 -93.74 -1.52
C LYS A 54 51.64 -94.95 -0.61
N VAL A 55 52.68 -95.72 -0.93
CA VAL A 55 53.05 -96.95 -0.22
C VAL A 55 54.52 -96.92 0.23
N HIS A 56 54.76 -97.42 1.44
CA HIS A 56 56.08 -97.58 2.06
C HIS A 56 56.39 -99.06 2.29
N SER A 57 57.64 -99.50 2.14
CA SER A 57 58.04 -100.87 2.49
C SER A 57 58.82 -100.92 3.80
N ARG A 58 58.59 -101.97 4.60
CA ARG A 58 59.31 -102.22 5.86
C ARG A 58 60.76 -102.68 5.66
N SER A 59 61.09 -103.34 4.54
CA SER A 59 62.38 -104.03 4.36
C SER A 59 63.52 -103.19 3.73
N GLY A 60 63.36 -101.89 3.51
CA GLY A 60 64.42 -101.03 2.98
C GLY A 60 64.15 -99.57 3.27
N ARG A 61 65.10 -98.89 3.93
CA ARG A 61 64.95 -97.51 4.42
C ARG A 61 64.73 -96.44 3.32
N ASP A 62 64.89 -96.79 2.04
CA ASP A 62 64.88 -95.81 0.93
C ASP A 62 63.85 -96.09 -0.19
N ALA A 63 62.89 -97.00 0.01
CA ALA A 63 61.84 -97.26 -0.99
C ALA A 63 60.52 -96.56 -0.63
N VAL A 64 60.44 -95.25 -0.87
CA VAL A 64 59.18 -94.48 -0.79
C VAL A 64 58.63 -94.24 -2.19
N PHE A 65 57.48 -94.87 -2.51
CA PHE A 65 56.74 -94.59 -3.73
C PHE A 65 55.74 -93.47 -3.45
N LYS A 66 56.20 -92.23 -3.58
CA LYS A 66 55.37 -91.03 -3.42
C LYS A 66 54.80 -90.61 -4.77
N ILE A 67 53.55 -90.14 -4.77
CA ILE A 67 52.96 -89.39 -5.88
C ILE A 67 53.88 -88.18 -6.12
N ARG A 68 54.77 -88.26 -7.12
CA ARG A 68 55.53 -87.10 -7.56
C ARG A 68 54.54 -86.19 -8.27
N HIS A 69 54.37 -84.99 -7.72
CA HIS A 69 53.87 -83.87 -8.50
C HIS A 69 55.02 -83.52 -9.46
N ASP A 70 54.98 -84.13 -10.65
CA ASP A 70 55.91 -83.80 -11.71
C ASP A 70 55.67 -82.34 -12.10
N LEU A 71 56.56 -81.48 -11.60
CA LEU A 71 57.23 -80.47 -12.38
C LEU A 71 57.36 -80.96 -13.83
N TRP A 72 56.56 -80.38 -14.73
CA TRP A 72 56.47 -80.80 -16.12
C TRP A 72 57.79 -80.51 -16.86
N ARG A 73 58.76 -81.43 -16.77
CA ARG A 73 59.53 -81.83 -17.96
C ARG A 73 58.72 -82.91 -18.68
N LEU A 74 57.63 -82.50 -19.32
CA LEU A 74 57.19 -83.19 -20.52
C LEU A 74 58.01 -82.61 -21.66
N GLN A 75 58.88 -83.42 -22.26
CA GLN A 75 59.27 -83.16 -23.64
C GLN A 75 58.07 -83.48 -24.54
N ARG A 76 57.35 -82.44 -24.95
CA ARG A 76 56.69 -82.36 -26.25
C ARG A 76 57.06 -81.01 -26.90
N PRO A 77 57.03 -80.95 -28.24
CA PRO A 77 58.01 -80.22 -29.05
C PRO A 77 57.84 -78.70 -29.06
N ARG A 78 58.91 -78.04 -29.51
CA ARG A 78 59.11 -76.62 -29.90
C ARG A 78 58.03 -75.94 -30.78
N ALA A 79 56.81 -76.45 -30.85
CA ALA A 79 55.75 -75.88 -31.68
C ALA A 79 54.66 -75.25 -30.80
N LYS A 80 54.73 -73.92 -30.64
CA LYS A 80 53.62 -72.95 -30.44
C LYS A 80 54.06 -71.78 -29.55
N ALA A 81 55.06 -71.02 -29.98
CA ALA A 81 55.05 -69.58 -29.74
C ALA A 81 54.11 -68.98 -30.78
N ARG A 82 52.80 -68.99 -30.48
CA ARG A 82 51.77 -68.40 -31.34
C ARG A 82 51.90 -66.89 -31.23
N VAL A 83 52.22 -66.24 -32.34
CA VAL A 83 51.77 -64.87 -32.59
C VAL A 83 50.27 -64.87 -32.31
N TRP A 84 49.82 -63.97 -31.45
CA TRP A 84 48.41 -63.87 -31.08
C TRP A 84 47.64 -63.54 -32.35
N ASP A 85 46.78 -64.46 -32.78
CA ASP A 85 45.93 -64.26 -33.93
C ASP A 85 44.97 -63.11 -33.60
N GLU A 86 44.87 -62.12 -34.49
CA GLU A 86 44.10 -60.90 -34.28
C GLU A 86 42.62 -61.23 -33.96
N LYS A 87 42.13 -62.34 -34.53
CA LYS A 87 40.79 -62.90 -34.25
C LYS A 87 40.64 -63.42 -32.81
N ASP A 88 41.66 -64.06 -32.26
CA ASP A 88 41.64 -64.54 -30.87
C ASP A 88 41.71 -63.36 -29.90
N MET A 89 42.45 -62.30 -30.25
CA MET A 89 42.52 -61.08 -29.45
C MET A 89 41.19 -60.31 -29.46
N LEU A 90 40.53 -60.23 -30.62
CA LEU A 90 39.18 -59.66 -30.75
C LEU A 90 38.14 -60.43 -29.91
N ARG A 91 38.14 -61.77 -29.97
CA ARG A 91 37.25 -62.62 -29.16
C ARG A 91 37.48 -62.43 -27.65
N LEU A 92 38.73 -62.32 -27.22
CA LEU A 92 39.07 -62.05 -25.82
C LEU A 92 38.63 -60.65 -25.38
N LYS A 93 38.71 -59.65 -26.27
CA LYS A 93 38.25 -58.29 -26.02
C LYS A 93 36.73 -58.21 -25.94
N GLU A 94 36.02 -58.86 -26.86
CA GLU A 94 34.56 -59.01 -26.81
C GLU A 94 34.12 -59.73 -25.52
N ARG A 95 34.80 -60.82 -25.13
CA ARG A 95 34.49 -61.53 -23.89
C ARG A 95 34.76 -60.68 -22.65
N LYS A 96 35.83 -59.88 -22.65
CA LYS A 96 36.10 -58.90 -21.58
C LYS A 96 34.99 -57.86 -21.53
N ASP A 97 34.57 -57.31 -22.66
CA ASP A 97 33.54 -56.27 -22.70
C ASP A 97 32.17 -56.81 -22.29
N GLN A 98 31.85 -58.07 -22.66
CA GLN A 98 30.68 -58.80 -22.15
C GLN A 98 30.76 -58.98 -20.63
N LEU A 99 31.88 -59.46 -20.09
CA LEU A 99 32.04 -59.62 -18.64
C LEU A 99 31.99 -58.29 -17.90
N MET A 100 32.50 -57.20 -18.49
CA MET A 100 32.36 -55.85 -17.92
C MET A 100 30.93 -55.32 -18.03
N ALA A 101 30.15 -55.70 -19.04
CA ALA A 101 28.72 -55.39 -19.12
C ALA A 101 27.93 -56.18 -18.05
N GLU A 102 28.15 -57.49 -17.94
CA GLU A 102 27.55 -58.36 -16.92
C GLU A 102 27.88 -57.84 -15.50
N MET A 103 29.12 -57.42 -15.24
CA MET A 103 29.50 -56.83 -13.96
C MET A 103 28.77 -55.52 -13.68
N ARG A 104 28.60 -54.65 -14.68
CA ARG A 104 27.83 -53.40 -14.54
C ARG A 104 26.36 -53.67 -14.25
N ASP A 105 25.76 -54.68 -14.88
CA ASP A 105 24.37 -55.05 -14.65
C ASP A 105 24.16 -55.70 -13.27
N LEU A 106 25.09 -56.55 -12.82
CA LEU A 106 25.09 -57.06 -11.45
C LEU A 106 25.25 -55.94 -10.41
N MET A 107 26.05 -54.91 -10.69
CA MET A 107 26.14 -53.74 -9.83
C MET A 107 24.82 -52.95 -9.79
N LYS A 108 24.11 -52.82 -10.92
CA LYS A 108 22.76 -52.22 -10.94
C LYS A 108 21.76 -53.04 -10.11
N LEU A 109 21.84 -54.37 -10.18
CA LEU A 109 20.99 -55.25 -9.39
C LEU A 109 21.29 -55.16 -7.89
N LYS A 110 22.58 -55.09 -7.53
CA LYS A 110 23.02 -54.88 -6.14
C LYS A 110 22.51 -53.56 -5.55
N ARG A 111 22.39 -52.50 -6.36
CA ARG A 111 21.78 -51.24 -5.93
C ARG A 111 20.29 -51.37 -5.58
N LYS A 112 19.57 -52.34 -6.16
CA LYS A 112 18.16 -52.64 -5.85
C LYS A 112 17.96 -53.59 -4.67
N ASP A 113 19.04 -54.12 -4.08
CA ASP A 113 18.96 -55.04 -2.93
C ASP A 113 18.45 -54.35 -1.67
N SER A 114 18.71 -53.04 -1.51
CA SER A 114 18.12 -52.23 -0.44
C SER A 114 16.60 -52.14 -0.59
N ASP A 115 16.13 -51.85 -1.79
CA ASP A 115 14.70 -51.69 -2.10
C ASP A 115 13.98 -53.03 -1.92
N LEU A 116 14.61 -54.13 -2.32
CA LEU A 116 14.08 -55.48 -2.10
C LEU A 116 13.94 -55.79 -0.61
N LYS A 117 14.95 -55.46 0.21
CA LYS A 117 14.90 -55.66 1.67
C LYS A 117 13.80 -54.82 2.31
N GLU A 118 13.62 -53.58 1.85
CA GLU A 118 12.55 -52.71 2.32
C GLU A 118 11.17 -53.29 1.98
N VAL A 119 10.95 -53.71 0.72
CA VAL A 119 9.70 -54.33 0.29
C VAL A 119 9.43 -55.62 1.06
N VAL A 120 10.45 -56.45 1.33
CA VAL A 120 10.31 -57.67 2.14
C VAL A 120 9.92 -57.33 3.58
N ALA A 121 10.51 -56.31 4.19
CA ALA A 121 10.13 -55.85 5.53
C ALA A 121 8.69 -55.33 5.55
N GLN A 122 8.28 -54.56 4.53
CA GLN A 122 6.90 -54.09 4.39
C GLN A 122 5.91 -55.25 4.22
N ALA A 123 6.25 -56.25 3.41
CA ALA A 123 5.43 -57.46 3.21
C ALA A 123 5.28 -58.27 4.51
N GLN A 124 6.37 -58.45 5.27
CA GLN A 124 6.32 -59.11 6.58
C GLN A 124 5.49 -58.32 7.60
N GLY A 125 5.59 -56.99 7.59
CA GLY A 125 4.75 -56.11 8.40
C GLY A 125 3.26 -56.26 8.05
N ALA A 126 2.93 -56.26 6.75
CA ALA A 126 1.57 -56.46 6.28
C ALA A 126 1.03 -57.87 6.64
N GLN A 127 1.86 -58.91 6.50
CA GLN A 127 1.49 -60.28 6.87
C GLN A 127 1.21 -60.44 8.36
N THR A 128 2.00 -59.76 9.20
CA THR A 128 1.81 -59.74 10.65
C THR A 128 0.51 -59.03 11.03
N ARG A 129 0.23 -57.86 10.44
CA ARG A 129 -1.05 -57.16 10.62
C ARG A 129 -2.24 -58.02 10.21
N LEU A 130 -2.15 -58.68 9.04
CA LEU A 130 -3.20 -59.58 8.57
C LEU A 130 -3.45 -60.74 9.54
N LYS A 131 -2.38 -61.29 10.15
CA LYS A 131 -2.51 -62.35 11.15
C LYS A 131 -3.30 -61.86 12.37
N TYR A 132 -2.94 -60.70 12.93
CA TYR A 132 -3.64 -60.13 14.08
C TYR A 132 -5.09 -59.81 13.77
N SER A 133 -5.37 -59.14 12.65
CA SER A 133 -6.74 -58.84 12.22
C SER A 133 -7.58 -60.10 12.00
N LYS A 134 -6.99 -61.21 11.52
CA LYS A 134 -7.69 -62.50 11.41
C LYS A 134 -8.03 -63.09 12.76
N THR A 135 -7.10 -63.08 13.72
CA THR A 135 -7.40 -63.53 15.08
C THR A 135 -8.45 -62.67 15.78
N ASP A 136 -8.44 -61.36 15.54
CA ASP A 136 -9.44 -60.45 16.09
C ASP A 136 -10.83 -60.71 15.47
N LEU A 137 -10.89 -60.89 14.16
CA LEU A 137 -12.13 -61.31 13.48
C LEU A 137 -12.67 -62.63 14.03
N ASP A 138 -11.81 -63.62 14.26
CA ASP A 138 -12.22 -64.90 14.84
C ASP A 138 -12.72 -64.74 16.28
N ASN A 139 -12.09 -63.88 17.08
CA ASN A 139 -12.53 -63.58 18.45
C ASN A 139 -13.91 -62.90 18.44
N ILE A 140 -14.10 -61.89 17.60
CA ILE A 140 -15.38 -61.19 17.48
C ILE A 140 -16.48 -62.17 17.03
N ARG A 141 -16.19 -62.98 16.00
CA ARG A 141 -17.17 -63.95 15.47
C ARG A 141 -17.54 -65.03 16.47
N LYS A 142 -16.57 -65.57 17.20
CA LYS A 142 -16.81 -66.74 18.08
C LYS A 142 -17.22 -66.34 19.49
N LYS A 143 -16.83 -65.17 20.00
CA LYS A 143 -17.12 -64.77 21.37
C LYS A 143 -18.14 -63.66 21.42
N ASP A 144 -17.88 -62.53 20.76
CA ASP A 144 -18.66 -61.33 20.98
C ASP A 144 -20.03 -61.43 20.32
N ILE A 145 -20.10 -61.93 19.08
CA ILE A 145 -21.39 -62.18 18.40
C ILE A 145 -22.25 -63.18 19.19
N LEU A 146 -21.68 -64.29 19.66
CA LEU A 146 -22.44 -65.29 20.43
C LEU A 146 -22.96 -64.72 21.76
N LYS A 147 -22.18 -63.88 22.44
CA LYS A 147 -22.63 -63.18 23.65
C LYS A 147 -23.78 -62.23 23.35
N CYS A 148 -23.67 -61.41 22.30
CA CYS A 148 -24.74 -60.51 21.89
C CYS A 148 -26.01 -61.28 21.50
N GLN A 149 -25.87 -62.40 20.78
CA GLN A 149 -27.02 -63.24 20.43
C GLN A 149 -27.71 -63.83 21.68
N ALA A 150 -26.93 -64.35 22.64
CA ALA A 150 -27.48 -64.84 23.90
C ALA A 150 -28.18 -63.73 24.70
N GLU A 151 -27.64 -62.51 24.68
CA GLU A 151 -28.24 -61.36 25.35
C GLU A 151 -29.53 -60.90 24.67
N ILE A 152 -29.58 -60.88 23.33
CA ILE A 152 -30.80 -60.62 22.57
C ILE A 152 -31.89 -61.62 22.97
N SER A 153 -31.60 -62.93 22.95
CA SER A 153 -32.59 -63.94 23.31
C SER A 153 -33.05 -63.86 24.78
N ARG A 154 -32.17 -63.42 25.69
CA ARG A 154 -32.55 -63.12 27.08
C ARG A 154 -33.53 -61.94 27.14
N MET A 155 -33.21 -60.84 26.45
CA MET A 155 -34.05 -59.63 26.43
C MET A 155 -35.40 -59.90 25.75
N GLU A 156 -35.44 -60.69 24.67
CA GLU A 156 -36.68 -61.13 24.02
C GLU A 156 -37.57 -61.94 24.97
N SER A 157 -36.97 -62.82 25.78
CA SER A 157 -37.71 -63.60 26.79
C SER A 157 -38.24 -62.71 27.92
N GLU A 158 -37.46 -61.70 28.33
CA GLU A 158 -37.90 -60.71 29.33
C GLU A 158 -39.03 -59.83 28.81
N LEU A 159 -38.96 -59.41 27.54
CA LEU A 159 -40.05 -58.67 26.89
C LEU A 159 -41.34 -59.50 26.85
N ALA A 160 -41.27 -60.76 26.43
CA ALA A 160 -42.46 -61.63 26.41
C ALA A 160 -43.07 -61.82 27.81
N ASN A 161 -42.24 -61.92 28.86
CA ASN A 161 -42.71 -61.98 30.24
C ASN A 161 -43.38 -60.67 30.69
N LEU A 162 -42.82 -59.52 30.32
CA LEU A 162 -43.40 -58.21 30.62
C LEU A 162 -44.71 -57.99 29.86
N ASP A 163 -44.79 -58.39 28.59
CA ASP A 163 -46.02 -58.30 27.79
C ASP A 163 -47.14 -59.12 28.42
N CYS A 164 -46.83 -60.33 28.91
CA CYS A 164 -47.79 -61.14 29.66
C CYS A 164 -48.27 -60.43 30.94
N GLN A 165 -47.37 -59.78 31.69
CA GLN A 165 -47.74 -58.99 32.86
C GLN A 165 -48.61 -57.78 32.52
N ILE A 166 -48.29 -57.07 31.43
CA ILE A 166 -49.08 -55.94 30.93
C ILE A 166 -50.49 -56.41 30.58
N GLN A 167 -50.62 -57.54 29.86
CA GLN A 167 -51.92 -58.08 29.50
C GLN A 167 -52.75 -58.45 30.74
N MET A 168 -52.14 -59.12 31.73
CA MET A 168 -52.81 -59.42 33.00
C MET A 168 -53.25 -58.15 33.75
N GLN A 169 -52.43 -57.10 33.73
CA GLN A 169 -52.78 -55.81 34.34
C GLN A 169 -53.88 -55.09 33.57
N GLN A 170 -53.88 -55.13 32.24
CA GLN A 170 -54.94 -54.57 31.40
C GLN A 170 -56.29 -55.24 31.69
N GLU A 171 -56.33 -56.57 31.74
CA GLU A 171 -57.56 -57.32 32.09
C GLU A 171 -58.06 -56.95 33.51
N SER A 172 -57.15 -56.75 34.45
CA SER A 172 -57.47 -56.26 35.80
C SER A 172 -58.03 -54.83 35.79
N VAL A 173 -57.42 -53.92 35.02
CA VAL A 173 -57.89 -52.54 34.85
C VAL A 173 -59.27 -52.52 34.20
N GLU A 174 -59.51 -53.30 33.15
CA GLU A 174 -60.82 -53.39 32.50
C GLU A 174 -61.91 -53.90 33.47
N THR A 175 -61.55 -54.88 34.31
CA THR A 175 -62.45 -55.38 35.37
C THR A 175 -62.75 -54.27 36.38
N LYS A 176 -61.73 -53.54 36.81
CA LYS A 176 -61.88 -52.40 37.75
C LYS A 176 -62.65 -51.23 37.14
N ASP A 177 -62.47 -50.94 35.86
CA ASP A 177 -63.22 -49.94 35.11
C ASP A 177 -64.69 -50.35 34.97
N ALA A 178 -64.98 -51.63 34.79
CA ALA A 178 -66.35 -52.14 34.82
C ALA A 178 -66.99 -51.99 36.21
N GLU A 179 -66.25 -52.27 37.30
CA GLU A 179 -66.70 -52.04 38.67
C GLU A 179 -66.94 -50.54 38.94
N MET A 180 -66.00 -49.67 38.56
CA MET A 180 -66.14 -48.22 38.70
C MET A 180 -67.31 -47.68 37.89
N ARG A 181 -67.57 -48.19 36.68
CA ARG A 181 -68.76 -47.81 35.90
C ARG A 181 -70.05 -48.18 36.61
N LYS A 182 -70.12 -49.37 37.22
CA LYS A 182 -71.29 -49.77 38.03
C LYS A 182 -71.50 -48.84 39.23
N ILE A 183 -70.42 -48.50 39.94
CA ILE A 183 -70.49 -47.58 41.09
C ILE A 183 -70.90 -46.18 40.63
N ARG A 184 -70.32 -45.67 39.53
CA ARG A 184 -70.70 -44.37 38.96
C ARG A 184 -72.17 -44.35 38.58
N GLU A 185 -72.68 -45.42 37.97
CA GLU A 185 -74.10 -45.52 37.63
C GLU A 185 -75.00 -45.52 38.88
N GLN A 186 -74.57 -46.16 39.97
CA GLN A 186 -75.27 -46.09 41.25
C GLN A 186 -75.25 -44.68 41.85
N VAL A 187 -74.10 -44.00 41.80
CA VAL A 187 -73.98 -42.60 42.22
C VAL A 187 -74.90 -41.73 41.38
N HIS A 188 -74.94 -41.96 40.06
CA HIS A 188 -75.79 -41.22 39.17
C HIS A 188 -77.27 -41.37 39.53
N GLN A 189 -77.72 -42.60 39.77
CA GLN A 189 -79.08 -42.87 40.21
C GLN A 189 -79.40 -42.21 41.57
N MET A 190 -78.44 -42.16 42.49
CA MET A 190 -78.62 -41.49 43.78
C MET A 190 -78.66 -39.96 43.64
N GLU A 191 -77.82 -39.38 42.78
CA GLU A 191 -77.84 -37.94 42.46
C GLU A 191 -79.17 -37.54 41.82
N ASP A 192 -79.62 -38.30 40.82
CA ASP A 192 -80.86 -37.99 40.09
C ASP A 192 -82.08 -38.09 41.03
N LEU A 193 -82.06 -39.02 42.01
CA LEU A 193 -83.08 -39.09 43.07
C LEU A 193 -82.98 -37.91 44.05
N GLY A 194 -81.78 -37.61 44.54
CA GLY A 194 -81.55 -36.58 45.57
C GLY A 194 -81.77 -35.15 45.08
N PHE A 195 -81.50 -34.88 43.80
CA PHE A 195 -81.65 -33.57 43.17
C PHE A 195 -82.90 -33.47 42.27
N SER A 196 -83.79 -34.46 42.28
CA SER A 196 -85.00 -34.47 41.44
C SER A 196 -85.87 -33.22 41.59
N ASP A 197 -86.11 -32.77 42.83
CA ASP A 197 -86.88 -31.56 43.13
C ASP A 197 -86.20 -30.29 42.59
N PHE A 198 -84.88 -30.19 42.73
CA PHE A 198 -84.06 -29.07 42.24
C PHE A 198 -83.98 -29.04 40.71
N CYS A 199 -83.85 -30.20 40.08
CA CYS A 199 -83.83 -30.36 38.62
C CYS A 199 -85.19 -29.96 38.02
N ALA A 200 -86.30 -30.31 38.67
CA ALA A 200 -87.64 -29.90 38.27
C ALA A 200 -87.89 -28.38 38.44
N GLU A 201 -87.29 -27.76 39.46
CA GLU A 201 -87.39 -26.30 39.70
C GLU A 201 -86.63 -25.47 38.65
N ILE A 202 -85.43 -25.90 38.27
CA ILE A 202 -84.58 -25.20 37.28
C ILE A 202 -84.93 -25.60 35.83
N GLY A 203 -85.60 -26.74 35.64
CA GLY A 203 -86.01 -27.24 34.32
C GLY A 203 -84.88 -27.94 33.55
N VAL A 204 -84.02 -28.69 34.26
CA VAL A 204 -82.89 -29.44 33.69
C VAL A 204 -83.08 -30.92 33.99
N ASP A 205 -82.77 -31.81 33.05
CA ASP A 205 -83.09 -33.24 33.20
C ASP A 205 -82.27 -33.93 34.31
N ASN A 206 -81.01 -33.52 34.53
CA ASN A 206 -80.14 -34.04 35.60
C ASN A 206 -79.15 -32.95 36.09
N ILE A 207 -78.72 -33.03 37.35
CA ILE A 207 -77.79 -32.06 37.99
C ILE A 207 -76.48 -31.84 37.19
N ARG A 208 -76.02 -32.88 36.48
CA ARG A 208 -74.77 -32.84 35.70
C ARG A 208 -74.82 -31.90 34.50
N GLN A 209 -75.98 -31.72 33.87
CA GLN A 209 -76.12 -30.77 32.76
C GLN A 209 -75.93 -29.34 33.28
N TYR A 210 -76.50 -29.03 34.44
CA TYR A 210 -76.32 -27.74 35.10
C TYR A 210 -74.87 -27.50 35.52
N GLU A 211 -74.20 -28.49 36.13
CA GLU A 211 -72.78 -28.39 36.48
C GLU A 211 -71.89 -28.19 35.24
N GLN A 212 -72.18 -28.92 34.16
CA GLN A 212 -71.41 -28.81 32.92
C GLN A 212 -71.57 -27.44 32.24
N GLU A 213 -72.77 -26.85 32.27
CA GLU A 213 -73.00 -25.49 31.77
C GLU A 213 -72.34 -24.44 32.65
N ASN A 214 -72.42 -24.58 33.97
CA ASN A 214 -71.74 -23.66 34.89
C ASN A 214 -70.21 -23.74 34.77
N LEU A 215 -69.66 -24.94 34.59
CA LEU A 215 -68.23 -25.14 34.29
C LEU A 215 -67.84 -24.46 32.97
N LYS A 216 -68.64 -24.61 31.91
CA LYS A 216 -68.41 -23.92 30.63
C LYS A 216 -68.44 -22.40 30.80
N HIS A 217 -69.44 -21.86 31.50
CA HIS A 217 -69.52 -20.44 31.79
C HIS A 217 -68.32 -19.93 32.59
N GLN A 218 -67.86 -20.68 33.59
CA GLN A 218 -66.67 -20.32 34.36
C GLN A 218 -65.41 -20.32 33.49
N THR A 219 -65.23 -21.33 32.64
CA THR A 219 -64.10 -21.35 31.69
C THR A 219 -64.15 -20.20 30.69
N GLU A 220 -65.35 -19.79 30.24
CA GLU A 220 -65.50 -18.65 29.32
C GLU A 220 -65.16 -17.33 30.01
N ILE A 221 -65.56 -17.16 31.28
CA ILE A 221 -65.20 -15.99 32.10
C ILE A 221 -63.68 -15.92 32.29
N ASP A 222 -63.04 -17.04 32.64
CA ASP A 222 -61.60 -17.09 32.87
C ASP A 222 -60.81 -16.88 31.57
N ASN A 223 -61.29 -17.39 30.44
CA ASN A 223 -60.73 -17.09 29.12
C ASN A 223 -60.83 -15.60 28.78
N LYS A 224 -62.01 -14.98 28.96
CA LYS A 224 -62.18 -13.54 28.73
C LYS A 224 -61.31 -12.69 29.65
N ARG A 225 -61.16 -13.09 30.93
CA ARG A 225 -60.24 -12.44 31.87
C ARG A 225 -58.80 -12.50 31.38
N LEU A 226 -58.35 -13.66 30.89
CA LEU A 226 -57.00 -13.85 30.38
C LEU A 226 -56.76 -13.02 29.10
N GLU A 227 -57.76 -12.91 28.23
CA GLU A 227 -57.69 -12.02 27.06
C GLU A 227 -57.56 -10.55 27.46
N PHE A 228 -58.36 -10.08 28.43
CA PHE A 228 -58.24 -8.71 28.92
C PHE A 228 -56.91 -8.45 29.63
N ASP A 229 -56.41 -9.41 30.40
CA ASP A 229 -55.12 -9.27 31.09
C ASP A 229 -53.94 -9.20 30.09
N SER A 230 -54.01 -9.99 29.02
CA SER A 230 -53.08 -9.91 27.91
C SER A 230 -53.12 -8.55 27.21
N GLN A 231 -54.33 -8.00 26.97
CA GLN A 231 -54.49 -6.66 26.40
C GLN A 231 -53.93 -5.57 27.33
N CYS A 232 -54.21 -5.66 28.63
CA CYS A 232 -53.68 -4.74 29.64
C CYS A 232 -52.15 -4.77 29.68
N THR A 233 -51.55 -5.96 29.66
CA THR A 233 -50.09 -6.11 29.65
C THR A 233 -49.48 -5.49 28.39
N ARG A 234 -50.11 -5.72 27.23
CA ARG A 234 -49.65 -5.12 25.96
C ARG A 234 -49.73 -3.60 25.98
N LEU A 235 -50.85 -3.03 26.46
CA LEU A 235 -51.02 -1.58 26.55
C LEU A 235 -50.07 -0.96 27.58
N ASN A 236 -49.86 -1.60 28.73
CA ASN A 236 -48.90 -1.14 29.73
C ASN A 236 -47.47 -1.14 29.19
N ALA A 237 -47.05 -2.22 28.53
CA ALA A 237 -45.73 -2.28 27.89
C ALA A 237 -45.57 -1.18 26.82
N GLN A 238 -46.62 -0.89 26.05
CA GLN A 238 -46.59 0.21 25.09
C GLN A 238 -46.52 1.59 25.78
N MET A 239 -47.25 1.81 26.87
CA MET A 239 -47.18 3.04 27.64
C MET A 239 -45.79 3.25 28.26
N GLU A 240 -45.21 2.22 28.88
CA GLU A 240 -43.88 2.28 29.47
C GLU A 240 -42.82 2.62 28.41
N TYR A 241 -42.88 1.97 27.24
CA TYR A 241 -42.00 2.29 26.12
C TYR A 241 -42.13 3.75 25.69
N GLN A 242 -43.35 4.26 25.54
CA GLN A 242 -43.59 5.66 25.14
C GLN A 242 -43.11 6.65 26.22
N GLN A 243 -43.31 6.33 27.50
CA GLN A 243 -42.81 7.13 28.62
C GLN A 243 -41.29 7.19 28.63
N GLU A 244 -40.60 6.06 28.41
CA GLU A 244 -39.16 6.01 28.35
C GLU A 244 -38.61 6.82 27.16
N GLN A 245 -39.25 6.73 25.98
CA GLN A 245 -38.88 7.55 24.82
C GLN A 245 -39.06 9.05 25.10
N LEU A 246 -40.15 9.44 25.74
CA LEU A 246 -40.40 10.84 26.11
C LEU A 246 -39.35 11.35 27.10
N GLU A 247 -38.99 10.53 28.10
CA GLU A 247 -37.98 10.89 29.10
C GLU A 247 -36.58 11.05 28.46
N GLN A 248 -36.23 10.16 27.52
CA GLN A 248 -35.01 10.30 26.73
C GLN A 248 -35.01 11.59 25.89
N GLN A 249 -36.14 11.96 25.28
CA GLN A 249 -36.26 13.21 24.52
C GLN A 249 -36.16 14.45 25.42
N LYS A 250 -36.80 14.45 26.59
CA LYS A 250 -36.68 15.53 27.58
C LYS A 250 -35.24 15.72 28.04
N ASN A 251 -34.53 14.63 28.33
CA ASN A 251 -33.12 14.70 28.72
C ASN A 251 -32.22 15.22 27.59
N LYS A 252 -32.54 14.92 26.32
CA LYS A 252 -31.84 15.49 25.17
C LYS A 252 -32.11 16.99 25.02
N LEU A 253 -33.38 17.41 25.13
CA LEU A 253 -33.77 18.81 25.09
C LEU A 253 -33.09 19.61 26.19
N HIS A 254 -33.09 19.11 27.43
CA HIS A 254 -32.43 19.78 28.54
C HIS A 254 -30.93 19.99 28.31
N LYS A 255 -30.23 18.97 27.77
CA LYS A 255 -28.81 19.09 27.39
C LYS A 255 -28.59 20.10 26.27
N MET A 256 -29.51 20.17 25.29
CA MET A 256 -29.44 21.15 24.21
C MET A 256 -29.69 22.57 24.75
N GLU A 257 -30.66 22.78 25.62
CA GLU A 257 -30.93 24.04 26.30
C GLU A 257 -29.71 24.51 27.10
N GLU A 258 -29.09 23.63 27.90
CA GLU A 258 -27.85 23.95 28.62
C GLU A 258 -26.69 24.33 27.69
N THR A 259 -26.66 23.76 26.48
CA THR A 259 -25.61 24.06 25.50
C THR A 259 -25.87 25.42 24.84
N ILE A 260 -27.13 25.70 24.48
CA ILE A 260 -27.55 27.00 23.96
C ILE A 260 -27.26 28.10 24.98
N ASP A 261 -27.60 27.91 26.26
CA ASP A 261 -27.30 28.87 27.32
C ASP A 261 -25.80 29.15 27.46
N LYS A 262 -24.94 28.15 27.29
CA LYS A 262 -23.48 28.32 27.31
C LYS A 262 -23.01 29.07 26.08
N GLU A 263 -23.49 28.70 24.90
CA GLU A 263 -23.15 29.34 23.63
C GLU A 263 -23.58 30.81 23.62
N GLU A 264 -24.78 31.13 24.09
CA GLU A 264 -25.28 32.51 24.21
C GLU A 264 -24.39 33.37 25.13
N ARG A 265 -23.91 32.80 26.25
CA ARG A 265 -22.95 33.49 27.13
C ARG A 265 -21.63 33.77 26.41
N THR A 266 -21.07 32.77 25.71
CA THR A 266 -19.83 32.96 24.96
C THR A 266 -19.97 33.96 23.81
N MET A 267 -21.09 33.94 23.10
CA MET A 267 -21.39 34.92 22.04
C MET A 267 -21.54 36.33 22.61
N ALA A 268 -22.13 36.49 23.79
CA ALA A 268 -22.22 37.79 24.46
C ALA A 268 -20.85 38.32 24.90
N GLU A 269 -19.94 37.44 25.35
CA GLU A 269 -18.56 37.81 25.66
C GLU A 269 -17.78 38.22 24.41
N GLN A 270 -17.87 37.44 23.33
CA GLN A 270 -17.23 37.75 22.05
C GLN A 270 -17.74 39.07 21.45
N ARG A 271 -19.04 39.35 21.53
CA ARG A 271 -19.59 40.64 21.07
C ARG A 271 -19.00 41.84 21.82
N LYS A 272 -18.79 41.71 23.13
CA LYS A 272 -18.13 42.77 23.91
C LYS A 272 -16.67 42.96 23.49
N GLU A 273 -15.97 41.88 23.17
CA GLU A 273 -14.60 41.94 22.66
C GLU A 273 -14.54 42.58 21.26
N GLU A 274 -15.50 42.26 20.39
CA GLU A 274 -15.64 42.87 19.06
C GLU A 274 -15.93 44.38 19.16
N GLU A 275 -16.83 44.81 20.05
CA GLU A 275 -17.08 46.23 20.32
C GLU A 275 -15.82 46.97 20.79
N LEU A 276 -15.01 46.34 21.66
CA LEU A 276 -13.74 46.91 22.10
C LEU A 276 -12.71 46.98 20.96
N LEU A 277 -12.64 45.97 20.10
CA LEU A 277 -11.75 45.96 18.94
C LEU A 277 -12.10 47.06 17.94
N VAL A 278 -13.39 47.25 17.64
CA VAL A 278 -13.85 48.35 16.76
C VAL A 278 -13.45 49.71 17.34
N ALA A 279 -13.63 49.92 18.65
CA ALA A 279 -13.22 51.18 19.29
C ALA A 279 -11.69 51.39 19.21
N VAL A 280 -10.90 50.33 19.34
CA VAL A 280 -9.44 50.38 19.17
C VAL A 280 -9.07 50.69 17.72
N GLU A 281 -9.71 50.07 16.73
CA GLU A 281 -9.48 50.33 15.30
C GLU A 281 -9.81 51.78 14.93
N GLU A 282 -10.95 52.32 15.39
CA GLU A 282 -11.31 53.72 15.19
C GLU A 282 -10.25 54.66 15.79
N SER A 283 -9.77 54.34 17.01
CA SER A 283 -8.71 55.12 17.65
C SER A 283 -7.40 55.05 16.85
N LEU A 284 -7.03 53.87 16.36
CA LEU A 284 -5.81 53.66 15.59
C LEU A 284 -5.87 54.39 14.25
N SER A 285 -7.01 54.32 13.55
CA SER A 285 -7.24 55.05 12.30
C SER A 285 -7.03 56.55 12.49
N LYS A 286 -7.55 57.11 13.58
CA LYS A 286 -7.34 58.53 13.91
C LYS A 286 -5.87 58.87 14.16
N HIS A 287 -5.14 58.03 14.89
CA HIS A 287 -3.71 58.23 15.10
C HIS A 287 -2.90 58.11 13.80
N LEU A 288 -3.30 57.24 12.87
CA LEU A 288 -2.68 57.12 11.55
C LEU A 288 -2.93 58.37 10.69
N GLU A 289 -4.14 58.93 10.72
CA GLU A 289 -4.45 60.19 10.04
C GLU A 289 -3.59 61.35 10.58
N ASP A 290 -3.49 61.46 11.90
CA ASP A 290 -2.64 62.46 12.56
C ASP A 290 -1.16 62.28 12.21
N LEU A 291 -0.67 61.03 12.18
CA LEU A 291 0.71 60.71 11.79
C LEU A 291 0.99 61.13 10.34
N VAL A 292 0.08 60.83 9.40
CA VAL A 292 0.22 61.25 8.00
C VAL A 292 0.23 62.77 7.86
N LYS A 293 -0.59 63.47 8.66
CA LYS A 293 -0.60 64.93 8.68
C LYS A 293 0.75 65.48 9.14
N PHE A 294 1.27 65.01 10.28
CA PHE A 294 2.58 65.44 10.77
C PHE A 294 3.71 65.09 9.80
N GLN A 295 3.66 63.91 9.16
CA GLN A 295 4.64 63.53 8.15
C GLN A 295 4.65 64.48 6.95
N ARG A 296 3.47 64.92 6.46
CA ARG A 296 3.39 65.92 5.39
C ARG A 296 3.94 67.28 5.81
N GLU A 297 3.64 67.71 7.04
CA GLU A 297 4.16 68.97 7.57
C GLU A 297 5.70 68.94 7.65
N VAL A 298 6.27 67.85 8.18
CA VAL A 298 7.73 67.64 8.22
C VAL A 298 8.33 67.64 6.81
N MET A 299 7.79 66.86 5.88
CA MET A 299 8.29 66.82 4.49
C MET A 299 8.23 68.19 3.82
N SER A 300 7.16 68.97 4.07
CA SER A 300 7.03 70.32 3.50
C SER A 300 8.07 71.29 4.07
N ALA A 301 8.36 71.18 5.37
CA ALA A 301 9.37 71.99 6.04
C ALA A 301 10.79 71.60 5.59
N ASP A 302 11.07 70.30 5.45
CA ASP A 302 12.35 69.79 4.95
C ASP A 302 12.61 70.25 3.51
N LEU A 303 11.61 70.15 2.63
CA LEU A 303 11.73 70.64 1.25
C LEU A 303 11.96 72.15 1.19
N ALA A 304 11.26 72.93 2.02
CA ALA A 304 11.45 74.37 2.09
C ALA A 304 12.86 74.74 2.60
N LEU A 305 13.36 74.01 3.59
CA LEU A 305 14.71 74.18 4.12
C LEU A 305 15.76 73.85 3.04
N GLU A 306 15.61 72.72 2.35
CA GLU A 306 16.52 72.27 1.31
C GLU A 306 16.56 73.27 0.13
N GLN A 307 15.40 73.81 -0.28
CA GLN A 307 15.34 74.86 -1.30
C GLN A 307 16.09 76.13 -0.88
N LYS A 308 15.95 76.56 0.38
CA LYS A 308 16.66 77.75 0.89
C LYS A 308 18.17 77.50 1.02
N LEU A 309 18.59 76.31 1.44
CA LEU A 309 20.00 75.91 1.48
C LEU A 309 20.62 75.85 0.08
N LEU A 310 19.94 75.21 -0.87
CA LEU A 310 20.37 75.15 -2.26
C LEU A 310 20.44 76.55 -2.90
N PHE A 311 19.46 77.41 -2.62
CA PHE A 311 19.47 78.80 -3.09
C PHE A 311 20.69 79.56 -2.55
N ARG A 312 20.99 79.42 -1.25
CA ARG A 312 22.19 80.00 -0.62
C ARG A 312 23.47 79.48 -1.30
N HIS A 313 23.60 78.17 -1.48
CA HIS A 313 24.74 77.54 -2.13
C HIS A 313 24.98 78.09 -3.54
N ASN A 314 23.92 78.11 -4.36
CA ASN A 314 23.98 78.63 -5.73
C ASN A 314 24.37 80.11 -5.78
N MET A 315 23.88 80.92 -4.83
CA MET A 315 24.26 82.33 -4.75
C MET A 315 25.73 82.50 -4.41
N LEU A 316 26.24 81.77 -3.42
CA LEU A 316 27.65 81.80 -3.02
C LEU A 316 28.57 81.30 -4.15
N LEU A 317 28.18 80.23 -4.85
CA LEU A 317 28.90 79.70 -6.00
C LEU A 317 28.92 80.69 -7.17
N CYS A 318 27.79 81.33 -7.50
CA CYS A 318 27.74 82.39 -8.52
C CYS A 318 28.69 83.54 -8.20
N CYS A 319 28.72 84.00 -6.94
CA CYS A 319 29.65 85.02 -6.49
C CYS A 319 31.12 84.59 -6.67
N LYS A 320 31.43 83.30 -6.47
CA LYS A 320 32.77 82.74 -6.65
C LYS A 320 33.19 82.75 -8.11
N ILE A 321 32.31 82.27 -9.00
CA ILE A 321 32.56 82.18 -10.44
C ILE A 321 32.73 83.57 -11.05
N GLN A 322 31.92 84.55 -10.62
CA GLN A 322 31.98 85.92 -11.10
C GLN A 322 33.15 86.74 -10.51
N GLY A 323 33.86 86.21 -9.51
CA GLY A 323 35.00 86.88 -8.88
C GLY A 323 34.61 88.17 -8.15
N LEU A 324 33.44 88.20 -7.52
CA LEU A 324 32.97 89.39 -6.79
C LEU A 324 33.84 89.63 -5.54
N PRO A 325 34.29 90.88 -5.26
CA PRO A 325 35.09 91.20 -4.09
C PRO A 325 34.22 91.26 -2.82
N ILE A 326 33.89 90.09 -2.27
CA ILE A 326 33.13 89.97 -1.01
C ILE A 326 34.11 89.79 0.15
N VAL A 327 34.00 90.63 1.19
CA VAL A 327 34.80 90.52 2.42
C VAL A 327 34.11 89.57 3.39
N LEU A 328 34.86 88.61 3.95
CA LEU A 328 34.35 87.63 4.92
C LEU A 328 34.93 87.92 6.31
N LEU A 329 34.09 87.86 7.35
CA LEU A 329 34.50 87.94 8.75
C LEU A 329 34.93 86.58 9.30
N SER A 330 34.39 85.49 8.76
CA SER A 330 34.73 84.11 9.15
C SER A 330 34.53 83.14 7.98
N GLY A 331 35.45 82.18 7.84
CA GLY A 331 35.48 81.15 6.79
C GLY A 331 36.20 81.58 5.48
N ASN A 332 36.32 80.66 4.51
CA ASN A 332 37.06 80.87 3.26
C ASN A 332 36.22 80.53 2.01
N PHE A 333 36.16 81.45 1.05
CA PHE A 333 35.41 81.27 -0.21
C PHE A 333 35.95 80.12 -1.10
N ASN A 334 37.19 79.68 -0.87
CA ASN A 334 37.78 78.54 -1.57
C ASN A 334 37.12 77.20 -1.21
N GLU A 335 36.37 77.12 -0.11
CA GLU A 335 35.75 75.88 0.38
C GLU A 335 34.42 75.52 -0.32
N ILE A 336 33.83 76.47 -1.06
CA ILE A 336 32.61 76.27 -1.86
C ILE A 336 32.97 75.41 -3.09
N SER A 337 32.53 74.15 -3.11
CA SER A 337 32.79 73.19 -4.20
C SER A 337 31.58 73.11 -5.15
N GLU A 338 31.78 72.78 -6.43
CA GLU A 338 30.66 72.52 -7.34
C GLU A 338 29.94 71.23 -6.91
N VAL A 339 28.61 71.27 -6.78
CA VAL A 339 27.80 70.06 -6.55
C VAL A 339 27.84 69.22 -7.82
N GLN A 340 28.66 68.17 -7.83
CA GLN A 340 28.60 67.14 -8.87
C GLN A 340 27.33 66.30 -8.68
N LEU A 341 26.35 66.56 -9.54
CA LEU A 341 25.14 65.74 -9.68
C LEU A 341 25.47 64.46 -10.46
N ASP A 342 26.19 63.53 -9.83
CA ASP A 342 26.38 62.18 -10.38
C ASP A 342 25.19 61.30 -9.98
N THR A 343 24.44 60.85 -10.99
CA THR A 343 23.11 60.22 -10.88
C THR A 343 23.11 58.74 -10.45
N GLU A 344 24.18 58.19 -9.87
CA GLU A 344 24.31 56.72 -9.73
C GLU A 344 24.46 56.14 -8.32
N THR A 345 24.42 56.95 -7.25
CA THR A 345 24.35 56.40 -5.87
C THR A 345 23.57 57.31 -4.91
N GLU A 346 22.29 57.02 -4.69
CA GLU A 346 21.36 57.83 -3.87
C GLU A 346 21.76 57.98 -2.39
N SER A 347 22.56 57.07 -1.82
CA SER A 347 22.89 57.11 -0.39
C SER A 347 24.15 57.90 -0.03
N THR A 348 25.01 58.22 -1.00
CA THR A 348 26.27 58.97 -0.78
C THR A 348 26.19 60.42 -1.26
N SER A 349 25.25 60.75 -2.15
CA SER A 349 25.07 62.10 -2.70
C SER A 349 24.46 63.09 -1.70
N THR A 350 23.49 62.65 -0.88
CA THR A 350 22.84 63.47 0.17
C THR A 350 23.79 63.82 1.33
N MET A 351 24.66 62.90 1.73
CA MET A 351 25.68 63.16 2.76
C MET A 351 26.72 64.20 2.31
N ASN A 352 27.14 64.16 1.03
CA ASN A 352 28.07 65.15 0.50
C ASN A 352 27.44 66.55 0.36
N THR A 353 26.19 66.65 -0.09
CA THR A 353 25.47 67.94 -0.17
C THR A 353 25.21 68.53 1.22
N PHE A 354 24.82 67.71 2.20
CA PHE A 354 24.66 68.17 3.58
C PHE A 354 25.97 68.72 4.18
N SER A 355 27.11 68.05 3.93
CA SER A 355 28.43 68.52 4.37
C SER A 355 28.87 69.84 3.71
N ILE A 356 28.35 70.14 2.51
CA ILE A 356 28.58 71.42 1.83
C ILE A 356 27.76 72.51 2.53
N TYR A 357 26.47 72.27 2.78
CA TYR A 357 25.60 73.23 3.46
C TYR A 357 26.06 73.56 4.89
N GLU A 358 26.54 72.56 5.64
CA GLU A 358 27.05 72.78 7.00
C GLU A 358 28.32 73.65 7.03
N ARG A 359 29.25 73.43 6.09
CA ARG A 359 30.43 74.28 5.93
C ARG A 359 30.05 75.70 5.49
N GLU A 360 29.09 75.82 4.58
CA GLU A 360 28.60 77.14 4.13
C GLU A 360 27.88 77.90 5.24
N ALA A 361 27.16 77.24 6.14
CA ALA A 361 26.50 77.88 7.27
C ALA A 361 27.50 78.62 8.19
N GLN A 362 28.77 78.23 8.19
CA GLN A 362 29.84 78.86 8.99
C GLN A 362 30.42 80.13 8.34
N LEU A 363 30.07 80.43 7.08
CA LEU A 363 30.51 81.64 6.38
C LEU A 363 29.74 82.88 6.88
N ILE A 364 30.48 83.87 7.39
CA ILE A 364 29.95 85.16 7.85
C ILE A 364 30.46 86.26 6.94
N ILE A 365 29.55 86.91 6.22
CA ILE A 365 29.84 87.98 5.25
C ILE A 365 29.89 89.34 5.97
N ASP A 366 30.87 90.17 5.64
CA ASP A 366 30.94 91.55 6.11
C ASP A 366 30.07 92.46 5.25
N TYR A 367 29.00 93.02 5.83
CA TYR A 367 28.11 93.97 5.17
C TYR A 367 28.55 95.43 5.36
N SER A 368 29.64 95.69 6.08
CA SER A 368 30.12 97.04 6.43
C SER A 368 30.57 97.92 5.25
N GLY A 369 30.72 97.34 4.05
CA GLY A 369 31.04 98.05 2.80
C GLY A 369 29.84 98.35 1.90
N LEU A 370 28.62 97.89 2.24
CA LEU A 370 27.42 98.07 1.42
C LEU A 370 26.78 99.45 1.65
N ASP A 371 26.22 100.09 0.62
CA ASP A 371 25.54 101.39 0.74
C ASP A 371 24.31 101.31 1.69
N GLU A 372 24.00 102.39 2.42
CA GLU A 372 22.92 102.42 3.43
C GLU A 372 21.54 102.09 2.83
N ASN A 373 21.34 102.46 1.56
CA ASN A 373 20.12 102.15 0.80
C ASN A 373 19.90 100.65 0.58
N PHE A 374 20.97 99.85 0.59
CA PHE A 374 20.89 98.40 0.45
C PHE A 374 20.83 97.69 1.81
N ARG A 375 21.42 98.28 2.87
CA ARG A 375 21.36 97.70 4.24
C ARG A 375 20.01 97.87 4.92
N SER A 376 19.26 98.90 4.54
CA SER A 376 17.94 99.19 5.11
C SER A 376 16.81 98.32 4.53
N LEU A 377 17.09 97.48 3.53
CA LEU A 377 16.14 96.55 2.94
C LEU A 377 16.09 95.24 3.76
N GLU A 378 15.20 95.18 4.75
CA GLU A 378 15.09 94.00 5.64
C GLU A 378 14.07 92.96 5.13
N ALA A 379 13.04 93.37 4.40
CA ALA A 379 12.00 92.46 3.91
C ALA A 379 12.34 91.87 2.52
N GLU A 380 12.18 90.55 2.37
CA GLU A 380 12.43 89.82 1.09
C GLU A 380 11.64 90.43 -0.09
N LYS A 381 10.45 91.00 0.18
CA LYS A 381 9.62 91.70 -0.81
C LYS A 381 10.22 93.02 -1.30
N GLU A 382 10.89 93.76 -0.43
CA GLU A 382 11.50 95.06 -0.79
C GLU A 382 12.78 94.85 -1.61
N VAL A 383 13.56 93.84 -1.23
CA VAL A 383 14.73 93.37 -1.99
C VAL A 383 14.28 92.90 -3.38
N GLN A 384 13.23 92.07 -3.48
CA GLN A 384 12.74 91.58 -4.76
C GLN A 384 12.19 92.70 -5.65
N ALA A 385 11.44 93.67 -5.11
CA ALA A 385 10.95 94.81 -5.88
C ALA A 385 12.07 95.71 -6.41
N TYR A 386 13.20 95.77 -5.71
CA TYR A 386 14.39 96.47 -6.20
C TYR A 386 15.11 95.66 -7.30
N ILE A 387 15.25 94.34 -7.11
CA ILE A 387 15.78 93.44 -8.15
C ILE A 387 14.93 93.48 -9.41
N GLU A 388 13.59 93.52 -9.31
CA GLU A 388 12.71 93.61 -10.47
C GLU A 388 12.87 94.93 -11.22
N ARG A 389 12.99 96.06 -10.52
CA ARG A 389 13.31 97.34 -11.18
C ARG A 389 14.64 97.28 -11.94
N LEU A 390 15.66 96.62 -11.38
CA LEU A 390 16.93 96.41 -12.09
C LEU A 390 16.76 95.46 -13.28
N LYS A 391 16.02 94.35 -13.12
CA LYS A 391 15.73 93.41 -14.21
C LYS A 391 14.91 94.05 -15.32
N GLU A 392 13.95 94.92 -15.03
CA GLU A 392 13.22 95.69 -16.03
C GLU A 392 14.15 96.63 -16.79
N SER A 393 15.09 97.28 -16.09
CA SER A 393 16.11 98.10 -16.74
C SER A 393 17.02 97.27 -17.66
N MET A 394 17.41 96.06 -17.22
CA MET A 394 18.20 95.12 -18.02
C MET A 394 17.40 94.55 -19.18
N SER A 395 16.12 94.22 -18.99
CA SER A 395 15.21 93.68 -20.01
C SER A 395 14.88 94.73 -21.06
N SER A 396 14.77 96.01 -20.68
CA SER A 396 14.70 97.12 -21.62
C SER A 396 15.96 97.18 -22.50
N ILE A 397 17.13 96.88 -21.95
CA ILE A 397 18.40 96.83 -22.69
C ILE A 397 18.51 95.54 -23.53
N GLU A 398 18.12 94.39 -23.01
CA GLU A 398 18.09 93.11 -23.75
C GLU A 398 17.01 93.07 -24.84
N GLY A 399 15.89 93.77 -24.67
CA GLY A 399 14.87 93.96 -25.71
C GLY A 399 15.35 94.82 -26.88
N VAL A 400 16.39 95.63 -26.67
CA VAL A 400 17.15 96.24 -27.77
C VAL A 400 18.09 95.21 -28.42
N LEU A 401 18.63 94.25 -27.66
CA LEU A 401 19.54 93.20 -28.13
C LEU A 401 18.83 92.08 -28.93
N GLN A 402 17.67 91.61 -28.46
CA GLN A 402 16.83 90.57 -29.06
C GLN A 402 16.19 90.99 -30.40
N ARG A 403 16.11 92.29 -30.69
CA ARG A 403 15.77 92.80 -32.03
C ARG A 403 16.84 92.47 -33.10
N THR A 404 17.94 91.81 -32.71
CA THR A 404 19.12 91.60 -33.54
C THR A 404 19.51 90.12 -33.73
N THR A 405 18.72 89.12 -33.30
CA THR A 405 19.10 87.69 -33.43
C THR A 405 17.98 86.77 -33.98
N ALA A 406 18.40 85.70 -34.70
CA ALA A 406 17.64 84.91 -35.67
C ALA A 406 16.87 83.68 -35.10
N PRO A 407 15.85 83.13 -35.81
CA PRO A 407 14.70 82.41 -35.23
C PRO A 407 14.78 80.88 -35.35
N ASN A 408 15.62 80.18 -34.58
CA ASN A 408 15.77 78.71 -34.69
C ASN A 408 15.49 77.89 -33.41
N LEU A 409 14.75 78.43 -32.43
CA LEU A 409 14.41 77.72 -31.17
C LEU A 409 13.01 77.08 -31.13
N LYS A 410 12.10 77.41 -32.07
CA LYS A 410 10.70 76.93 -32.06
C LYS A 410 10.49 75.46 -32.48
N ALA A 411 11.50 74.78 -32.99
CA ALA A 411 11.37 73.40 -33.50
C ALA A 411 11.53 72.33 -32.40
N LEU A 412 12.28 72.62 -31.33
CA LEU A 412 12.60 71.67 -30.26
C LEU A 412 11.43 71.43 -29.28
N GLU A 413 10.56 72.42 -29.08
CA GLU A 413 9.40 72.29 -28.19
C GLU A 413 8.34 71.34 -28.75
N LYS A 414 8.08 71.39 -30.07
CA LYS A 414 7.06 70.54 -30.71
C LYS A 414 7.40 69.05 -30.72
N MET A 415 8.69 68.70 -30.64
CA MET A 415 9.11 67.30 -30.61
C MET A 415 8.92 66.65 -29.23
N ARG A 416 8.89 67.47 -28.16
CA ARG A 416 8.73 67.01 -26.78
C ARG A 416 7.28 66.63 -26.49
N GLU A 417 6.32 67.44 -26.96
CA GLU A 417 4.88 67.18 -26.78
C GLU A 417 4.39 65.86 -27.41
N VAL A 418 5.00 65.42 -28.51
CA VAL A 418 4.60 64.16 -29.20
C VAL A 418 5.09 62.93 -28.43
N LYS A 419 6.26 63.03 -27.79
CA LYS A 419 6.83 61.95 -26.98
C LYS A 419 5.99 61.67 -25.73
N ASP A 420 5.53 62.71 -25.05
CA ASP A 420 4.77 62.57 -23.80
C ASP A 420 3.38 61.96 -24.02
N LYS A 421 2.75 62.23 -25.18
CA LYS A 421 1.45 61.63 -25.53
C LYS A 421 1.53 60.13 -25.79
N LEU A 422 2.56 59.67 -26.51
CA LEU A 422 2.76 58.25 -26.81
C LEU A 422 3.12 57.44 -25.56
N GLN A 423 3.84 58.06 -24.62
CA GLN A 423 4.21 57.41 -23.36
C GLN A 423 3.00 57.18 -22.45
N GLY A 424 2.03 58.11 -22.42
CA GLY A 424 0.79 57.96 -21.66
C GLY A 424 -0.12 56.82 -22.16
N GLU A 425 -0.22 56.62 -23.48
CA GLU A 425 -1.04 55.53 -24.05
C GLU A 425 -0.43 54.15 -23.78
N PHE A 426 0.89 54.04 -23.75
CA PHE A 426 1.59 52.79 -23.42
C PHE A 426 1.38 52.35 -21.97
N GLU A 427 1.46 53.28 -21.02
CA GLU A 427 1.25 52.99 -19.59
C GLU A 427 -0.18 52.49 -19.31
N LEU A 428 -1.19 53.01 -20.00
CA LEU A 428 -2.57 52.54 -19.87
C LEU A 428 -2.72 51.08 -20.31
N VAL A 429 -2.07 50.68 -21.41
CA VAL A 429 -2.11 49.29 -21.91
C VAL A 429 -1.33 48.36 -20.97
N LYS A 430 -0.17 48.81 -20.48
CA LYS A 430 0.65 48.07 -19.52
C LYS A 430 -0.10 47.82 -18.22
N ALA A 431 -0.77 48.83 -17.66
CA ALA A 431 -1.59 48.70 -16.47
C ALA A 431 -2.74 47.69 -16.64
N LYS A 432 -3.44 47.74 -17.78
CA LYS A 432 -4.55 46.83 -18.07
C LYS A 432 -4.08 45.38 -18.26
N ARG A 433 -2.94 45.16 -18.90
CA ARG A 433 -2.31 43.84 -19.06
C ARG A 433 -1.90 43.26 -17.71
N LEU A 434 -1.28 44.08 -16.86
CA LEU A 434 -0.87 43.67 -15.52
C LEU A 434 -2.07 43.25 -14.67
N GLN A 435 -3.12 44.07 -14.63
CA GLN A 435 -4.32 43.79 -13.84
C GLN A 435 -4.98 42.45 -14.21
N LEU A 436 -5.19 42.18 -15.51
CA LEU A 436 -5.81 40.93 -15.96
C LEU A 436 -4.92 39.71 -15.72
N PHE A 437 -3.60 39.87 -15.85
CA PHE A 437 -2.66 38.80 -15.59
C PHE A 437 -2.63 38.44 -14.10
N THR A 438 -2.48 39.42 -13.21
CA THR A 438 -2.43 39.20 -11.76
C THR A 438 -3.69 38.51 -11.24
N GLN A 439 -4.88 38.95 -11.68
CA GLN A 439 -6.14 38.31 -11.30
C GLN A 439 -6.20 36.80 -11.64
N CYS A 440 -5.67 36.41 -12.80
CA CYS A 440 -5.63 35.00 -13.20
C CYS A 440 -4.51 34.24 -12.49
N PHE A 441 -3.33 34.86 -12.37
CA PHE A 441 -2.14 34.25 -11.78
C PHE A 441 -2.35 33.90 -10.31
N ASP A 442 -2.93 34.82 -9.53
CA ASP A 442 -3.21 34.60 -8.11
C ASP A 442 -4.20 33.45 -7.88
N HIS A 443 -5.24 33.38 -8.72
CA HIS A 443 -6.22 32.29 -8.65
C HIS A 443 -5.57 30.93 -8.96
N VAL A 444 -4.78 30.83 -10.03
CA VAL A 444 -4.10 29.60 -10.42
C VAL A 444 -3.06 29.17 -9.38
N SER A 445 -2.31 30.13 -8.82
CA SER A 445 -1.29 29.87 -7.79
C SER A 445 -1.88 29.28 -6.51
N LEU A 446 -3.06 29.73 -6.08
CA LEU A 446 -3.75 29.15 -4.92
C LEU A 446 -4.32 27.75 -5.19
N VAL A 447 -4.90 27.54 -6.38
CA VAL A 447 -5.58 26.28 -6.71
C VAL A 447 -4.58 25.15 -7.01
N ILE A 448 -3.43 25.46 -7.63
CA ILE A 448 -2.44 24.44 -8.01
C ILE A 448 -1.82 23.74 -6.80
N ASP A 449 -1.58 24.44 -5.70
CA ASP A 449 -1.07 23.85 -4.45
C ASP A 449 -2.07 22.86 -3.83
N GLN A 450 -3.35 23.24 -3.80
CA GLN A 450 -4.42 22.39 -3.29
C GLN A 450 -4.61 21.13 -4.14
N ILE A 451 -4.54 21.27 -5.47
CA ILE A 451 -4.63 20.14 -6.40
C ILE A 451 -3.41 19.22 -6.23
N TYR A 452 -2.20 19.77 -6.14
CA TYR A 452 -0.97 18.99 -6.00
C TYR A 452 -0.95 18.16 -4.70
N LYS A 453 -1.33 18.76 -3.57
CA LYS A 453 -1.50 18.05 -2.28
C LYS A 453 -2.47 16.88 -2.38
N ARG A 454 -3.58 17.09 -3.11
CA ARG A 454 -4.61 16.08 -3.32
C ARG A 454 -4.15 14.94 -4.22
N ILE A 455 -3.38 15.25 -5.27
CA ILE A 455 -2.78 14.26 -6.18
C ILE A 455 -1.73 13.42 -5.44
N CYS A 456 -0.84 14.06 -4.68
CA CYS A 456 0.23 13.37 -3.95
C CYS A 456 -0.27 12.61 -2.69
N ARG A 457 -1.53 12.79 -2.29
CA ARG A 457 -2.11 12.27 -1.03
C ARG A 457 -1.21 12.53 0.19
N ASN A 458 -0.49 13.65 0.16
CA ASN A 458 0.48 14.02 1.18
C ASN A 458 0.31 15.50 1.52
N ASN A 459 -0.07 15.80 2.76
CA ASN A 459 -0.26 17.16 3.22
C ASN A 459 1.04 17.97 3.30
N SER A 460 2.19 17.29 3.28
CA SER A 460 3.53 17.91 3.27
C SER A 460 4.02 18.25 1.87
N ALA A 461 3.31 17.87 0.81
CA ALA A 461 3.63 18.29 -0.56
C ALA A 461 3.27 19.77 -0.76
N GLN A 462 4.09 20.50 -1.51
CA GLN A 462 3.86 21.92 -1.82
C GLN A 462 4.14 22.18 -3.30
N ALA A 463 3.28 22.97 -3.95
CA ALA A 463 3.51 23.49 -5.29
C ALA A 463 3.48 25.02 -5.25
N ILE A 464 4.59 25.66 -5.66
CA ILE A 464 4.73 27.12 -5.64
C ILE A 464 4.97 27.61 -7.07
N LEU A 465 4.10 28.51 -7.53
CA LEU A 465 4.23 29.19 -8.81
C LEU A 465 4.77 30.61 -8.57
N SER A 466 5.95 30.92 -9.12
CA SER A 466 6.63 32.20 -8.94
C SER A 466 6.86 32.91 -10.27
N ALA A 467 6.73 34.23 -10.30
CA ALA A 467 7.10 35.05 -11.45
C ALA A 467 8.61 35.35 -11.45
N GLU A 468 9.25 35.34 -12.62
CA GLU A 468 10.69 35.62 -12.74
C GLU A 468 11.03 37.10 -12.52
N THR A 469 10.09 38.00 -12.85
CA THR A 469 10.24 39.44 -12.64
C THR A 469 8.98 40.01 -11.98
N PRO A 470 9.11 40.70 -10.83
CA PRO A 470 7.95 41.26 -10.12
C PRO A 470 7.35 42.49 -10.81
N GLU A 471 8.13 43.22 -11.63
CA GLU A 471 7.64 44.39 -12.38
C GLU A 471 6.83 44.01 -13.62
N GLU A 472 7.18 42.90 -14.29
CA GLU A 472 6.52 42.43 -15.51
C GLU A 472 6.27 40.91 -15.48
N PRO A 473 5.34 40.45 -14.62
CA PRO A 473 5.15 39.02 -14.32
C PRO A 473 4.64 38.19 -15.51
N TYR A 474 4.21 38.85 -16.59
CA TYR A 474 3.78 38.22 -17.84
C TYR A 474 4.93 37.80 -18.79
N LEU A 475 6.19 38.07 -18.43
CA LEU A 475 7.35 37.71 -19.26
C LEU A 475 7.92 36.32 -18.98
N GLY A 476 7.72 35.76 -17.79
CA GLY A 476 8.26 34.45 -17.40
C GLY A 476 7.75 33.96 -16.04
N HIS A 477 7.53 32.64 -15.93
CA HIS A 477 7.04 31.99 -14.71
C HIS A 477 7.76 30.67 -14.47
N GLN A 478 7.97 30.32 -13.21
CA GLN A 478 8.65 29.11 -12.77
C GLN A 478 7.74 28.33 -11.80
N LEU A 479 7.61 27.02 -12.03
CA LEU A 479 6.90 26.11 -11.14
C LEU A 479 7.90 25.30 -10.29
N GLN A 480 7.79 25.41 -8.97
CA GLN A 480 8.55 24.62 -8.01
C GLN A 480 7.64 23.61 -7.34
N LEU A 481 8.00 22.33 -7.40
CA LEU A 481 7.26 21.23 -6.77
C LEU A 481 8.13 20.60 -5.68
N ARG A 482 7.61 20.51 -4.46
CA ARG A 482 8.28 19.91 -3.30
C ARG A 482 7.47 18.72 -2.79
N GLY A 483 8.08 17.53 -2.76
CA GLY A 483 7.47 16.26 -2.34
C GLY A 483 8.22 15.56 -1.20
N SER A 484 7.95 14.27 -0.98
CA SER A 484 8.57 13.44 0.08
C SER A 484 10.06 13.18 -0.16
N GLY A 485 10.89 14.21 0.04
CA GLY A 485 12.35 14.13 0.09
C GLY A 485 13.10 14.96 -0.96
N GLU A 486 12.48 15.37 -2.07
CA GLU A 486 13.17 16.09 -3.17
C GLU A 486 12.39 17.33 -3.66
N THR A 487 13.14 18.36 -4.09
CA THR A 487 12.61 19.59 -4.71
C THR A 487 12.92 19.56 -6.21
N LEU A 488 11.87 19.58 -7.03
CA LEU A 488 11.98 19.60 -8.50
C LEU A 488 11.69 21.02 -9.02
N HIS A 489 12.61 21.54 -9.83
CA HIS A 489 12.42 22.78 -10.57
C HIS A 489 12.04 22.44 -12.00
N VAL A 490 10.82 22.78 -12.41
CA VAL A 490 10.38 22.60 -13.80
C VAL A 490 10.56 23.93 -14.52
N HIS A 491 11.61 24.03 -15.34
CA HIS A 491 11.77 25.12 -16.30
C HIS A 491 11.20 24.69 -17.64
N GLY A 492 10.08 25.30 -18.05
CA GLY A 492 9.49 25.08 -19.36
C GLY A 492 9.41 26.39 -20.14
N GLN A 493 10.16 26.52 -21.24
CA GLN A 493 9.73 27.43 -22.31
C GLN A 493 8.46 26.83 -22.95
N PRO A 494 7.45 27.64 -23.32
CA PRO A 494 6.24 27.14 -23.96
C PRO A 494 6.55 26.69 -25.38
N VAL A 495 7.00 25.45 -25.54
CA VAL A 495 7.11 24.79 -26.84
C VAL A 495 5.74 24.19 -27.16
N GLY A 496 4.95 24.87 -28.01
CA GLY A 496 3.84 24.21 -28.69
C GLY A 496 2.51 24.96 -28.85
N TRP A 497 2.37 26.23 -28.46
CA TRP A 497 1.15 26.99 -28.81
C TRP A 497 1.34 27.67 -30.16
N ARG A 498 1.20 26.90 -31.25
CA ARG A 498 1.10 27.47 -32.61
C ARG A 498 -0.32 28.00 -32.84
N GLU A 499 -0.37 29.29 -33.17
CA GLU A 499 -1.42 30.07 -33.85
C GLU A 499 -2.76 29.36 -34.11
N GLY A 500 -3.70 29.57 -33.18
CA GLY A 500 -5.13 29.42 -33.41
C GLY A 500 -5.83 30.73 -33.04
N HIS A 501 -6.25 31.50 -34.03
CA HIS A 501 -6.90 32.79 -33.86
C HIS A 501 -8.11 32.71 -32.92
N ARG A 502 -8.13 33.63 -31.94
CA ARG A 502 -9.30 34.21 -31.26
C ARG A 502 -10.11 33.27 -30.34
N CYS A 503 -9.81 33.35 -29.04
CA CYS A 503 -10.80 33.08 -28.00
C CYS A 503 -10.50 33.94 -26.74
N PRO A 504 -11.26 34.99 -26.43
CA PRO A 504 -11.24 35.61 -25.12
C PRO A 504 -12.18 34.80 -24.23
N ARG A 505 -11.65 33.90 -23.40
CA ARG A 505 -12.42 33.30 -22.31
C ARG A 505 -11.66 33.42 -21.00
N PRO A 506 -12.32 33.79 -19.89
CA PRO A 506 -11.69 33.76 -18.58
C PRO A 506 -11.28 32.32 -18.27
N VAL A 507 -10.02 32.13 -17.87
CA VAL A 507 -9.46 30.84 -17.43
C VAL A 507 -10.16 30.31 -16.16
N SER A 508 -11.03 31.11 -15.53
CA SER A 508 -11.87 30.74 -14.39
C SER A 508 -13.15 29.97 -14.73
N ALA A 509 -13.41 29.65 -16.01
CA ALA A 509 -14.57 28.84 -16.40
C ALA A 509 -14.16 27.36 -16.51
N PRO A 510 -14.70 26.45 -15.66
CA PRO A 510 -14.42 25.02 -15.79
C PRO A 510 -14.87 24.53 -17.17
N ALA A 511 -13.96 23.89 -17.90
CA ALA A 511 -14.31 23.26 -19.17
C ALA A 511 -15.36 22.15 -18.89
N PRO A 512 -16.44 22.06 -19.69
CA PRO A 512 -17.50 21.08 -19.46
C PRO A 512 -17.01 19.63 -19.61
N PHE A 513 -15.91 19.41 -20.32
CA PHE A 513 -15.18 18.14 -20.38
C PHE A 513 -13.70 18.41 -20.72
N LEU A 514 -12.83 17.48 -20.35
CA LEU A 514 -11.40 17.49 -20.64
C LEU A 514 -11.02 16.14 -21.25
N ILE A 515 -10.25 16.15 -22.34
CA ILE A 515 -9.77 14.95 -23.03
C ILE A 515 -8.26 14.88 -22.85
N LEU A 516 -7.74 13.76 -22.36
CA LEU A 516 -6.32 13.52 -22.15
C LEU A 516 -5.88 12.31 -22.99
N ASP A 517 -4.86 12.53 -23.81
CA ASP A 517 -4.28 11.54 -24.72
C ASP A 517 -2.94 11.05 -24.17
N GLU A 518 -2.74 9.74 -24.05
CA GLU A 518 -1.46 9.08 -23.75
C GLU A 518 -0.67 9.61 -22.53
N VAL A 519 -1.36 9.89 -21.42
CA VAL A 519 -0.72 10.35 -20.16
C VAL A 519 -0.06 9.22 -19.33
N ASP A 520 -0.11 7.98 -19.81
CA ASP A 520 0.34 6.76 -19.13
C ASP A 520 1.82 6.39 -19.36
N ALA A 521 2.50 7.11 -20.25
CA ALA A 521 3.92 6.90 -20.54
C ALA A 521 4.86 7.27 -19.37
N ALA A 522 4.42 8.09 -18.41
CA ALA A 522 5.28 8.69 -17.39
C ALA A 522 4.79 8.59 -15.92
N LEU A 523 3.74 7.80 -15.62
CA LEU A 523 3.15 7.71 -14.28
C LEU A 523 3.30 6.32 -13.64
N ASP A 524 3.70 6.30 -12.36
CA ASP A 524 3.84 5.09 -11.52
C ASP A 524 2.49 4.53 -11.05
N ASN A 525 2.41 3.20 -10.93
CA ASN A 525 1.20 2.40 -10.71
C ASN A 525 0.43 2.70 -9.39
N THR A 526 1.00 3.49 -8.47
CA THR A 526 0.46 3.74 -7.14
C THR A 526 -0.45 4.99 -7.03
N ASN A 527 -0.42 5.92 -7.98
CA ASN A 527 -1.05 7.25 -7.83
C ASN A 527 -2.34 7.48 -8.62
N ILE A 528 -2.97 6.43 -9.14
CA ILE A 528 -4.02 6.57 -10.15
C ILE A 528 -5.41 6.55 -9.51
N GLY A 529 -6.12 7.69 -9.56
CA GLY A 529 -7.52 7.79 -9.16
C GLY A 529 -8.23 9.00 -9.80
N LYS A 530 -9.32 8.71 -10.53
CA LYS A 530 -10.34 9.60 -11.13
C LYS A 530 -9.84 10.63 -12.15
N ILE A 531 -9.54 10.16 -13.37
CA ILE A 531 -9.35 10.98 -14.57
C ILE A 531 -9.90 10.20 -15.78
N ILE A 532 -10.50 10.87 -16.76
CA ILE A 532 -10.84 10.28 -18.07
C ILE A 532 -9.55 10.19 -18.88
N VAL A 533 -9.04 8.97 -19.10
CA VAL A 533 -7.72 8.71 -19.70
C VAL A 533 -7.86 7.74 -20.87
N ILE A 534 -7.24 8.06 -22.01
CA ILE A 534 -7.03 7.12 -23.12
C ILE A 534 -5.67 6.45 -22.88
N SER A 535 -5.66 5.16 -22.52
CA SER A 535 -4.44 4.40 -22.19
C SER A 535 -4.50 2.97 -22.75
N LEU A 536 -3.34 2.42 -23.10
CA LEU A 536 -3.18 1.06 -23.61
C LEU A 536 -2.76 0.04 -22.52
N LYS A 537 -2.61 0.46 -21.26
CA LYS A 537 -2.16 -0.40 -20.15
C LYS A 537 -3.32 -1.13 -19.46
N GLU A 538 -3.19 -2.45 -19.28
CA GLU A 538 -4.21 -3.33 -18.69
C GLU A 538 -4.71 -2.90 -17.31
N GLU A 539 -3.85 -2.34 -16.45
CA GLU A 539 -4.21 -1.95 -15.09
C GLU A 539 -5.20 -0.75 -15.02
N PHE A 540 -5.21 0.13 -16.03
CA PHE A 540 -6.13 1.27 -16.11
C PHE A 540 -7.58 0.83 -16.35
N PHE A 541 -7.78 -0.32 -16.98
CA PHE A 541 -9.11 -0.81 -17.36
C PHE A 541 -9.93 -1.23 -16.13
N SER A 542 -9.26 -1.76 -15.09
CA SER A 542 -9.88 -2.28 -13.87
C SER A 542 -10.57 -1.24 -12.97
N LYS A 543 -10.25 0.04 -13.13
CA LYS A 543 -10.74 1.15 -12.27
C LYS A 543 -11.44 2.27 -13.04
N SER A 544 -11.81 2.03 -14.29
CA SER A 544 -12.41 3.02 -15.18
C SER A 544 -13.94 3.05 -15.02
N ASP A 545 -14.55 4.25 -15.01
CA ASP A 545 -16.02 4.39 -14.97
C ASP A 545 -16.67 4.04 -16.32
N ALA A 546 -15.95 4.27 -17.42
CA ALA A 546 -16.31 3.87 -18.77
C ALA A 546 -15.04 3.57 -19.59
N LEU A 547 -15.09 2.53 -20.43
CA LEU A 547 -13.96 2.07 -21.23
C LEU A 547 -14.22 2.34 -22.72
N GLN A 548 -13.29 2.99 -23.41
CA GLN A 548 -13.36 3.18 -24.86
C GLN A 548 -12.15 2.52 -25.54
N GLY A 549 -12.38 1.45 -26.29
CA GLY A 549 -11.34 0.63 -26.91
C GLY A 549 -11.46 0.56 -28.43
N VAL A 550 -10.32 0.55 -29.12
CA VAL A 550 -10.22 0.24 -30.55
C VAL A 550 -9.69 -1.18 -30.69
N TYR A 551 -10.44 -2.08 -31.32
CA TYR A 551 -10.07 -3.48 -31.46
C TYR A 551 -10.09 -3.92 -32.93
N SER A 552 -9.14 -4.75 -33.35
CA SER A 552 -8.97 -5.21 -34.73
C SER A 552 -9.61 -6.57 -35.05
N ASP A 553 -9.90 -7.44 -34.06
CA ASP A 553 -10.47 -8.79 -34.30
C ASP A 553 -11.57 -9.24 -33.29
N VAL A 554 -12.78 -9.51 -33.77
CA VAL A 554 -13.97 -9.78 -32.93
C VAL A 554 -13.82 -11.01 -32.00
N ARG A 555 -12.90 -11.95 -32.28
CA ARG A 555 -12.85 -13.24 -31.55
C ARG A 555 -12.14 -13.20 -30.19
N HIS A 556 -11.21 -12.28 -29.99
CA HIS A 556 -10.52 -12.12 -28.69
C HIS A 556 -11.26 -11.18 -27.74
N PHE A 557 -12.26 -10.45 -28.23
CA PHE A 557 -13.08 -9.52 -27.47
C PHE A 557 -13.84 -10.19 -26.30
N TYR A 558 -14.35 -11.41 -26.52
CA TYR A 558 -15.07 -12.15 -25.49
C TYR A 558 -14.20 -12.59 -24.30
N SER A 559 -12.88 -12.73 -24.50
CA SER A 559 -11.97 -13.18 -23.44
C SER A 559 -11.59 -12.07 -22.46
N ILE A 560 -11.62 -10.80 -22.89
CA ILE A 560 -11.24 -9.64 -22.07
C ILE A 560 -12.45 -9.08 -21.29
N LEU A 561 -13.66 -9.22 -21.82
CA LEU A 561 -14.90 -8.86 -21.12
C LEU A 561 -15.10 -9.59 -19.79
N GLN A 562 -14.43 -10.72 -19.58
CA GLN A 562 -14.49 -11.49 -18.35
C GLN A 562 -13.67 -10.88 -17.19
N PHE A 563 -12.92 -9.80 -17.44
CA PHE A 563 -11.99 -9.19 -16.48
C PHE A 563 -12.31 -7.73 -16.10
N LEU A 564 -13.39 -7.13 -16.61
CA LEU A 564 -13.58 -5.67 -16.52
C LEU A 564 -14.86 -5.26 -15.78
N ASN A 565 -14.67 -4.60 -14.64
CA ASN A 565 -15.69 -3.97 -13.79
C ASN A 565 -15.93 -2.51 -14.20
N SER A 566 -16.54 -2.24 -15.36
CA SER A 566 -16.82 -0.87 -15.81
C SER A 566 -18.25 -0.70 -16.32
N TYR A 567 -18.83 0.50 -16.19
CA TYR A 567 -20.29 0.75 -16.28
C TYR A 567 -20.79 1.07 -17.70
N SER A 568 -19.92 1.27 -18.68
CA SER A 568 -20.27 1.21 -20.12
C SER A 568 -19.02 1.08 -20.98
N CYS A 569 -19.14 0.37 -22.11
CA CYS A 569 -18.04 0.18 -23.06
C CYS A 569 -18.41 0.74 -24.44
N MET A 570 -17.56 1.59 -25.01
CA MET A 570 -17.71 2.11 -26.38
C MET A 570 -16.58 1.53 -27.26
N THR A 571 -16.93 0.89 -28.38
CA THR A 571 -15.96 0.19 -29.26
C THR A 571 -15.90 0.86 -30.62
N ILE A 572 -14.69 1.07 -31.15
CA ILE A 572 -14.49 1.46 -32.55
C ILE A 572 -13.91 0.27 -33.31
N LEU A 573 -14.69 -0.27 -34.26
CA LEU A 573 -14.25 -1.38 -35.12
C LEU A 573 -13.61 -0.84 -36.40
N LYS A 574 -12.46 -1.40 -36.77
CA LYS A 574 -11.80 -1.18 -38.06
C LYS A 574 -11.94 -2.46 -38.89
N PHE A 575 -12.66 -2.38 -40.01
CA PHE A 575 -12.80 -3.51 -40.94
C PHE A 575 -11.69 -3.44 -42.01
N ASP A 576 -10.98 -4.55 -42.21
CA ASP A 576 -9.79 -4.63 -43.08
C ASP A 576 -10.07 -4.45 -44.59
N GLU A 577 -11.33 -4.28 -45.02
CA GLU A 577 -11.65 -4.11 -46.44
C GLU A 577 -12.12 -2.69 -46.83
N CYS A 578 -12.38 -1.78 -45.88
CA CYS A 578 -12.63 -0.35 -46.16
C CYS A 578 -12.39 0.51 -44.89
N MET A 579 -11.77 1.70 -45.06
CA MET A 579 -11.45 2.68 -44.00
C MET A 579 -12.70 3.37 -43.42
N PHE A 580 -13.57 2.61 -42.74
CA PHE A 580 -14.69 3.14 -41.97
C PHE A 580 -14.56 2.71 -40.51
N SER A 581 -14.62 3.68 -39.60
CA SER A 581 -14.72 3.47 -38.15
C SER A 581 -16.19 3.53 -37.73
N HIS A 582 -16.69 2.46 -37.11
CA HIS A 582 -18.04 2.43 -36.54
C HIS A 582 -17.96 2.43 -35.01
N ILE A 583 -18.80 3.24 -34.36
CA ILE A 583 -18.90 3.34 -32.90
C ILE A 583 -20.04 2.44 -32.42
N LEU A 584 -19.75 1.51 -31.53
CA LEU A 584 -20.73 0.68 -30.82
C LEU A 584 -20.72 1.03 -29.34
N THR A 585 -21.88 1.00 -28.68
CA THR A 585 -22.01 1.23 -27.23
C THR A 585 -22.67 0.03 -26.57
N LEU A 586 -22.14 -0.39 -25.41
CA LEU A 586 -22.67 -1.48 -24.61
C LEU A 586 -22.84 -1.01 -23.16
N ASP A 587 -24.07 -1.16 -22.65
CA ASP A 587 -24.43 -0.88 -21.26
C ASP A 587 -24.11 -2.11 -20.40
N LEU A 588 -23.26 -1.91 -19.38
CA LEU A 588 -22.78 -2.97 -18.50
C LEU A 588 -23.45 -2.94 -17.11
N GLN A 589 -24.37 -2.00 -16.85
CA GLN A 589 -25.16 -1.94 -15.62
C GLN A 589 -25.95 -3.23 -15.26
N PRO A 590 -26.41 -4.07 -16.21
CA PRO A 590 -27.16 -5.30 -15.91
C PRO A 590 -26.33 -6.47 -15.34
N TYR A 591 -24.99 -6.36 -15.32
CA TYR A 591 -24.11 -7.48 -14.96
C TYR A 591 -23.55 -7.29 -13.53
N PRO A 592 -23.79 -8.23 -12.60
CA PRO A 592 -23.38 -8.10 -11.20
C PRO A 592 -21.86 -8.24 -11.03
N LEU A 593 -21.31 -7.43 -10.13
CA LEU A 593 -19.90 -7.47 -9.73
C LEU A 593 -19.63 -8.74 -8.91
N VAL A 594 -18.57 -9.47 -9.25
CA VAL A 594 -18.06 -10.56 -8.40
C VAL A 594 -17.29 -9.91 -7.25
N GLU A 595 -17.81 -10.02 -6.02
CA GLU A 595 -17.08 -9.62 -4.82
C GLU A 595 -15.92 -10.60 -4.59
N ASP A 596 -14.68 -10.09 -4.62
CA ASP A 596 -13.51 -10.84 -4.20
C ASP A 596 -13.57 -11.11 -2.69
N GLU A 597 -13.78 -12.37 -2.34
CA GLU A 597 -13.47 -12.90 -1.00
C GLU A 597 -11.98 -12.73 -0.72
N ASN A 598 -11.61 -11.63 -0.06
CA ASN A 598 -10.36 -11.56 0.70
C ASN A 598 -10.69 -11.09 2.12
N GLY A 599 -11.00 -12.07 2.96
CA GLY A 599 -10.92 -11.92 4.40
C GLY A 599 -9.46 -11.72 4.82
N LYS A 600 -9.14 -10.49 5.25
CA LYS A 600 -8.26 -10.19 6.39
C LYS A 600 -8.38 -8.73 6.79
#